data_AF-E1RB68-F1
#
_entry.id   AF-E1RB68-F1
#
_cell.length_a   1.000
_cell.length_b   1.000
_cell.length_c   1.000
_cell.angle_alpha   90.00
_cell.angle_beta   90.00
_cell.angle_gamma   90.00
#
_symmetry.space_group_name_H-M   'P 1'
#
loop_
_entity.id
_entity.type
_entity.pdbx_description
1 polymer ?
#
loop_
_entity_poly.entity_id
_entity_poly.type
_entity_poly.pdbx_seq_one_letter_code
_entity_poly.pdbx_strand_id
1 'polypeptide(L)'
;MPRLSYDGSWKGFLTLLAKSEIMEPEDCKDLAIHRQGRNGDLFSEAGDFVATLERDARRIHDCLGKKLGARAAWVMSRAQAAEREDVDRLLLLLWRFPDRLDRDERLGLREWAERVATECHRYQGILRFFPLDVGIMYAPLRPRFAVLPFLATWAAERFPQTPLLFHDRGRDLFRWTVPASKVGPGIKGRASGEGAFDKARRVFELLPSKQELEAVPARGDCVQECWSGYVHATAIKERRNSNLQRSFLPKVYREYLPELRFDS
;
A
#
# COMPACT_ATOMS: atom_id res chain seq x y z
N MET A 1 -21.26 23.71 0.79
CA MET A 1 -20.41 22.86 1.65
C MET A 1 -18.98 23.02 1.20
N PRO A 2 -18.03 23.31 2.11
CA PRO A 2 -16.62 23.34 1.76
C PRO A 2 -16.19 21.95 1.25
N ARG A 3 -15.33 21.93 0.24
CA ARG A 3 -14.81 20.72 -0.39
C ARG A 3 -13.29 20.81 -0.42
N LEU A 4 -12.59 19.77 0.02
CA LEU A 4 -11.15 19.63 -0.13
C LEU A 4 -10.83 18.41 -0.98
N SER A 5 -9.81 18.53 -1.82
CA SER A 5 -9.29 17.40 -2.60
C SER A 5 -7.81 17.15 -2.32
N TYR A 6 -7.34 15.91 -2.46
CA TYR A 6 -5.92 15.54 -2.29
C TYR A 6 -5.54 14.35 -3.19
N ASP A 7 -4.25 14.00 -3.23
CA ASP A 7 -3.67 13.00 -4.13
C ASP A 7 -3.98 11.51 -3.79
N GLY A 8 -4.80 11.26 -2.76
CA GLY A 8 -5.14 9.91 -2.29
C GLY A 8 -4.05 9.21 -1.47
N SER A 9 -2.84 9.77 -1.40
CA SER A 9 -1.73 9.18 -0.64
C SER A 9 -1.91 9.38 0.87
N TRP A 10 -1.31 8.52 1.69
CA TRP A 10 -1.30 8.70 3.14
C TRP A 10 -0.70 10.06 3.54
N LYS A 11 0.39 10.48 2.88
CA LYS A 11 1.03 11.78 3.15
C LYS A 11 0.12 12.94 2.80
N GLY A 12 -0.54 12.89 1.64
CA GLY A 12 -1.52 13.91 1.23
C GLY A 12 -2.70 13.99 2.20
N PHE A 13 -3.20 12.84 2.68
CA PHE A 13 -4.24 12.81 3.70
C PHE A 13 -3.79 13.46 5.01
N LEU A 14 -2.56 13.20 5.47
CA LEU A 14 -2.02 13.85 6.67
C LEU A 14 -1.87 15.37 6.49
N THR A 15 -1.46 15.84 5.31
CA THR A 15 -1.45 17.29 5.03
C THR A 15 -2.87 17.87 5.02
N LEU A 16 -3.86 17.13 4.52
CA LEU A 16 -5.27 17.53 4.61
C LEU A 16 -5.73 17.63 6.08
N LEU A 17 -5.35 16.69 6.94
CA LEU A 17 -5.61 16.79 8.38
C LEU A 17 -4.94 18.02 9.00
N ALA A 18 -3.72 18.36 8.60
CA ALA A 18 -3.05 19.59 9.03
C ALA A 18 -3.82 20.85 8.59
N LYS A 19 -4.29 20.91 7.33
CA LYS A 19 -5.13 22.01 6.84
C LYS A 19 -6.43 22.13 7.65
N SER A 20 -7.05 21.00 8.03
CA SER A 20 -8.27 21.03 8.84
C SER A 20 -8.09 21.60 10.26
N GLU A 21 -6.84 21.70 10.78
CA GLU A 21 -6.58 22.30 12.10
C GLU A 21 -6.66 23.83 12.09
N ILE A 22 -6.42 24.46 10.93
CA ILE A 22 -6.47 25.93 10.76
C ILE A 22 -7.80 26.43 10.18
N MET A 23 -8.68 25.51 9.81
CA MET A 23 -10.03 25.82 9.34
C MET A 23 -11.00 25.98 10.52
N GLU A 24 -12.04 26.77 10.30
CA GLU A 24 -13.11 26.92 11.28
C GLU A 24 -13.77 25.55 11.57
N PRO A 25 -14.09 25.23 12.84
CA PRO A 25 -14.67 23.94 13.20
C PRO A 25 -15.97 23.62 12.46
N GLU A 26 -16.78 24.64 12.18
CA GLU A 26 -18.05 24.58 11.46
C GLU A 26 -17.85 24.09 10.03
N ASP A 27 -16.84 24.60 9.33
CA ASP A 27 -16.50 24.20 7.97
C ASP A 27 -16.01 22.74 7.91
N CYS A 28 -15.35 22.27 8.97
CA CYS A 28 -14.81 20.91 9.02
C CYS A 28 -15.88 19.83 9.23
N LYS A 29 -17.02 20.17 9.86
CA LYS A 29 -18.08 19.21 10.19
C LYS A 29 -18.76 18.66 8.93
N ASP A 30 -18.98 19.55 7.98
CA ASP A 30 -19.68 19.25 6.72
C ASP A 30 -18.73 19.16 5.53
N LEU A 31 -17.43 19.10 5.79
CA LEU A 31 -16.41 19.03 4.76
C LEU A 31 -16.56 17.75 3.93
N ALA A 32 -16.68 17.91 2.62
CA ALA A 32 -16.53 16.81 1.69
C ALA A 32 -15.05 16.64 1.33
N ILE A 33 -14.56 15.39 1.39
CA ILE A 33 -13.18 15.05 1.05
C ILE A 33 -13.23 14.22 -0.22
N HIS A 34 -12.49 14.69 -1.22
CA HIS A 34 -12.35 13.99 -2.49
C HIS A 34 -10.92 13.53 -2.72
N ARG A 35 -10.78 12.34 -3.31
CA ARG A 35 -9.49 11.88 -3.81
C ARG A 35 -9.41 12.21 -5.29
N GLN A 36 -8.40 12.96 -5.70
CA GLN A 36 -8.15 13.10 -7.13
C GLN A 36 -7.73 11.74 -7.67
N GLY A 37 -8.47 11.27 -8.69
CA GLY A 37 -8.05 10.12 -9.47
C GLY A 37 -6.66 10.37 -10.09
N ARG A 38 -5.87 9.31 -10.27
CA ARG A 38 -4.56 9.42 -10.93
C ARG A 38 -4.65 9.88 -12.39
N ASN A 39 -5.81 9.66 -13.01
CA ASN A 39 -6.20 10.29 -14.26
C ASN A 39 -7.17 11.40 -13.89
N GLY A 40 -6.70 12.65 -13.93
CA GLY A 40 -7.44 13.81 -13.48
C GLY A 40 -8.86 13.81 -14.01
N ASP A 41 -9.82 13.79 -13.10
CA ASP A 41 -11.23 13.91 -13.45
C ASP A 41 -11.44 15.37 -13.87
N LEU A 42 -11.30 15.62 -15.18
CA LEU A 42 -11.29 16.94 -15.82
C LEU A 42 -12.60 17.72 -15.59
N PHE A 43 -13.63 17.03 -15.09
CA PHE A 43 -14.99 17.54 -14.89
C PHE A 43 -15.47 17.50 -13.44
N SER A 44 -14.61 17.16 -12.47
CA SER A 44 -14.99 17.32 -11.08
C SER A 44 -14.87 18.81 -10.70
N GLU A 45 -15.92 19.38 -10.11
CA GLU A 45 -15.86 20.64 -9.34
C GLU A 45 -14.97 20.41 -8.10
N ALA A 46 -13.67 20.17 -8.35
CA ALA A 46 -12.71 19.82 -7.32
C ALA A 46 -12.56 21.04 -6.42
N GLY A 47 -13.08 20.93 -5.19
CA GLY A 47 -12.79 21.89 -4.14
C GLY A 47 -11.28 22.00 -3.90
N ASP A 48 -10.88 23.01 -3.13
CA ASP A 48 -9.48 23.40 -2.93
C ASP A 48 -8.54 22.19 -2.79
N PHE A 49 -7.63 22.06 -3.74
CA PHE A 49 -6.62 21.00 -3.72
C PHE A 49 -5.60 21.25 -2.63
N VAL A 50 -5.38 20.25 -1.79
CA VAL A 50 -4.37 20.24 -0.74
C VAL A 50 -3.14 19.54 -1.28
N ALA A 51 -2.11 20.32 -1.59
CA ALA A 51 -0.82 19.79 -1.99
C ALA A 51 -0.19 18.98 -0.85
N THR A 52 0.47 17.86 -1.19
CA THR A 52 1.19 17.03 -0.23
C THR A 52 2.44 17.73 0.26
N LEU A 53 2.48 18.09 1.54
CA LEU A 53 3.61 18.77 2.18
C LEU A 53 4.27 17.84 3.19
N GLU A 54 5.52 17.43 2.90
CA GLU A 54 6.28 16.48 3.72
C GLU A 54 6.42 16.92 5.19
N ARG A 55 6.61 18.23 5.42
CA ARG A 55 6.71 18.81 6.76
C ARG A 55 5.43 18.59 7.57
N ASP A 56 4.28 18.90 6.98
CA ASP A 56 2.99 18.79 7.67
C ASP A 56 2.56 17.35 7.84
N ALA A 57 2.77 16.53 6.82
CA ALA A 57 2.52 15.09 6.89
C ALA A 57 3.32 14.45 8.03
N ARG A 58 4.61 14.78 8.16
CA ARG A 58 5.46 14.29 9.25
C ARG A 58 4.98 14.77 10.62
N ARG A 59 4.64 16.06 10.74
CA ARG A 59 4.12 16.62 12.01
C ARG A 59 2.87 15.86 12.48
N ILE A 60 1.88 15.69 11.61
CA ILE A 60 0.64 14.99 11.99
C ILE A 60 0.93 13.53 12.30
N HIS A 61 1.76 12.85 11.48
CA HIS A 61 2.16 11.46 11.72
C HIS A 61 2.73 11.26 13.13
N ASP A 62 3.68 12.11 13.54
CA ASP A 62 4.38 11.99 14.82
C ASP A 62 3.49 12.36 16.03
N CYS A 63 2.47 13.20 15.81
CA CYS A 63 1.48 13.56 16.81
C CYS A 63 0.32 12.56 16.91
N LEU A 64 0.05 11.77 15.86
CA LEU A 64 -1.11 10.88 15.75
C LEU A 64 -1.25 9.95 16.96
N GLY A 65 -0.17 9.22 17.27
CA GLY A 65 -0.13 8.29 18.39
C GLY A 65 -0.19 8.96 19.76
N LYS A 66 0.34 10.19 19.89
CA LYS A 66 0.31 10.96 21.14
C LYS A 66 -1.08 11.51 21.43
N LYS A 67 -1.79 11.97 20.40
CA LYS A 67 -3.12 12.60 20.51
C LYS A 67 -4.25 11.58 20.65
N LEU A 68 -4.24 10.54 19.82
CA LEU A 68 -5.35 9.57 19.74
C LEU A 68 -5.01 8.20 20.32
N GLY A 69 -3.76 7.97 20.69
CA GLY A 69 -3.26 6.67 21.12
C GLY A 69 -2.81 5.77 19.96
N ALA A 70 -1.96 4.80 20.26
CA ALA A 70 -1.37 3.90 19.26
C ALA A 70 -2.41 3.08 18.48
N ARG A 71 -3.49 2.64 19.14
CA ARG A 71 -4.55 1.85 18.49
C ARG A 71 -5.32 2.69 17.46
N ALA A 72 -5.67 3.94 17.79
CA ALA A 72 -6.36 4.82 16.85
C ALA A 72 -5.45 5.16 15.67
N ALA A 73 -4.17 5.50 15.92
CA ALA A 73 -3.19 5.73 14.87
C ALA A 73 -3.05 4.54 13.90
N TRP A 74 -3.04 3.32 14.44
CA TRP A 74 -3.03 2.09 13.66
C TRP A 74 -4.30 1.95 12.79
N VAL A 75 -5.47 2.23 13.36
CA VAL A 75 -6.76 2.17 12.64
C VAL A 75 -6.78 3.20 11.52
N MET A 76 -6.35 4.44 11.80
CA MET A 76 -6.37 5.51 10.81
C MET A 76 -5.51 5.18 9.58
N SER A 77 -4.27 4.76 9.80
CA SER A 77 -3.36 4.42 8.69
C SER A 77 -3.89 3.30 7.80
N ARG A 78 -4.53 2.29 8.37
CA ARG A 78 -5.08 1.15 7.62
C ARG A 78 -6.43 1.44 7.00
N ALA A 79 -7.32 2.11 7.71
CA ALA A 79 -8.62 2.47 7.17
C ALA A 79 -8.46 3.41 5.96
N GLN A 80 -7.53 4.38 6.00
CA GLN A 80 -7.27 5.27 4.86
C GLN A 80 -6.80 4.48 3.61
N ALA A 81 -6.05 3.39 3.81
CA ALA A 81 -5.62 2.52 2.72
C ALA A 81 -6.76 1.69 2.09
N ALA A 82 -7.98 1.75 2.64
CA ALA A 82 -9.17 1.21 1.98
C ALA A 82 -9.60 2.06 0.77
N GLU A 83 -9.04 3.26 0.60
CA GLU A 83 -9.27 4.17 -0.53
C GLU A 83 -10.74 4.58 -0.73
N ARG A 84 -11.41 4.99 0.35
CA ARG A 84 -12.80 5.45 0.28
C ARG A 84 -12.97 6.84 0.88
N GLU A 85 -13.78 7.67 0.22
CA GLU A 85 -14.06 9.06 0.63
C GLU A 85 -14.88 9.14 1.92
N ASP A 86 -15.84 8.22 2.12
CA ASP A 86 -16.60 8.12 3.38
C ASP A 86 -15.69 7.81 4.57
N VAL A 87 -14.72 6.91 4.37
CA VAL A 87 -13.71 6.57 5.38
C VAL A 87 -12.82 7.78 5.66
N ASP A 88 -12.34 8.50 4.64
CA ASP A 88 -11.51 9.69 4.83
C ASP A 88 -12.24 10.77 5.64
N ARG A 89 -13.53 10.99 5.39
CA ARG A 89 -14.36 11.91 6.17
C ARG A 89 -14.43 11.49 7.64
N LEU A 90 -14.72 10.21 7.91
CA LEU A 90 -14.75 9.69 9.28
C LEU A 90 -13.39 9.82 9.98
N LEU A 91 -12.29 9.63 9.26
CA LEU A 91 -10.93 9.81 9.77
C LEU A 91 -10.62 11.27 10.11
N LEU A 92 -11.10 12.22 9.30
CA LEU A 92 -11.01 13.65 9.62
C LEU A 92 -11.82 13.99 10.87
N LEU A 93 -13.05 13.47 10.99
CA LEU A 93 -13.86 13.67 12.19
C LEU A 93 -13.18 13.05 13.41
N LEU A 94 -12.57 11.86 13.29
CA LEU A 94 -11.83 11.22 14.38
C LEU A 94 -10.65 12.08 14.83
N TRP A 95 -9.99 12.77 13.89
CA TRP A 95 -8.88 13.68 14.17
C TRP A 95 -9.32 14.99 14.83
N ARG A 96 -10.39 15.62 14.34
CA ARG A 96 -10.82 16.96 14.77
C ARG A 96 -11.79 16.95 15.94
N PHE A 97 -12.71 15.99 15.93
CA PHE A 97 -13.85 15.91 16.83
C PHE A 97 -14.10 14.46 17.25
N PRO A 98 -13.15 13.82 17.96
CA PRO A 98 -13.24 12.39 18.28
C PRO A 98 -14.57 12.04 18.95
N ASP A 99 -15.11 12.90 19.81
CA ASP A 99 -16.36 12.67 20.56
C ASP A 99 -17.63 12.69 19.69
N ARG A 100 -17.53 13.14 18.44
CA ARG A 100 -18.66 13.16 17.50
C ARG A 100 -18.89 11.84 16.79
N LEU A 101 -17.89 10.95 16.76
CA LEU A 101 -18.09 9.65 16.15
C LEU A 101 -18.87 8.75 17.08
N ASP A 102 -19.98 8.23 16.58
CA ASP A 102 -20.77 7.24 17.29
C ASP A 102 -20.05 5.87 17.35
N ARG A 103 -20.70 4.90 17.99
CA ARG A 103 -20.15 3.56 18.15
C ARG A 103 -20.00 2.82 16.81
N ASP A 104 -20.95 3.00 15.89
CA ASP A 104 -21.04 2.26 14.64
C ASP A 104 -20.06 2.82 13.61
N GLU A 105 -19.87 4.13 13.55
CA GLU A 105 -18.84 4.79 12.74
C GLU A 105 -17.43 4.35 13.18
N ARG A 106 -17.18 4.29 14.50
CA ARG A 106 -15.91 3.78 15.04
C ARG A 106 -15.71 2.30 14.74
N LEU A 107 -16.79 1.51 14.77
CA LEU A 107 -16.74 0.10 14.40
C LEU A 107 -16.41 -0.03 12.90
N GLY A 108 -17.08 0.71 12.03
CA GLY A 108 -16.83 0.72 10.59
C GLY A 108 -15.39 1.09 10.24
N LEU A 109 -14.81 2.10 10.90
CA LEU A 109 -13.37 2.42 10.75
C LEU A 109 -12.47 1.23 11.13
N ARG A 110 -12.77 0.54 12.23
CA ARG A 110 -12.02 -0.65 12.64
C ARG A 110 -12.18 -1.78 11.64
N GLU A 111 -13.38 -2.05 11.15
CA GLU A 111 -13.63 -3.09 10.16
C GLU A 111 -12.84 -2.87 8.86
N TRP A 112 -12.79 -1.63 8.36
CA TRP A 112 -11.95 -1.30 7.21
C TRP A 112 -10.47 -1.51 7.51
N ALA A 113 -10.00 -1.07 8.68
CA ALA A 113 -8.62 -1.29 9.09
C ALA A 113 -8.26 -2.79 9.20
N GLU A 114 -9.14 -3.62 9.74
CA GLU A 114 -8.94 -5.08 9.85
C GLU A 114 -9.00 -5.77 8.48
N ARG A 115 -9.86 -5.33 7.56
CA ARG A 115 -9.90 -5.82 6.18
C ARG A 115 -8.59 -5.56 5.45
N VAL A 116 -8.05 -4.34 5.57
CA VAL A 116 -6.74 -3.98 5.02
C VAL A 116 -5.63 -4.79 5.68
N ALA A 117 -5.63 -4.92 7.01
CA ALA A 117 -4.66 -5.73 7.74
C ALA A 117 -4.68 -7.21 7.32
N THR A 118 -5.86 -7.77 7.11
CA THR A 118 -6.04 -9.14 6.63
C THR A 118 -5.45 -9.33 5.25
N GLU A 119 -5.67 -8.38 4.33
CA GLU A 119 -5.07 -8.45 3.00
C GLU A 119 -3.55 -8.31 3.05
N CYS A 120 -3.02 -7.40 3.88
CA CYS A 120 -1.58 -7.28 4.14
C CYS A 120 -1.01 -8.62 4.63
N HIS A 121 -1.63 -9.24 5.64
CA HIS A 121 -1.18 -10.51 6.20
C HIS A 121 -1.23 -11.63 5.16
N ARG A 122 -2.27 -11.68 4.32
CA ARG A 122 -2.34 -12.63 3.21
C ARG A 122 -1.13 -12.46 2.28
N TYR A 123 -0.85 -11.23 1.83
CA TYR A 123 0.30 -10.94 0.96
C TYR A 123 1.64 -11.29 1.59
N GLN A 124 1.82 -11.20 2.91
CA GLN A 124 3.05 -11.64 3.57
C GLN A 124 3.37 -13.13 3.31
N GLY A 125 2.34 -13.97 3.12
CA GLY A 125 2.52 -15.40 2.81
C GLY A 125 2.58 -15.72 1.32
N ILE A 126 1.93 -14.91 0.47
CA ILE A 126 1.74 -15.25 -0.94
C ILE A 126 2.54 -14.39 -1.91
N LEU A 127 3.15 -13.30 -1.45
CA LEU A 127 3.96 -12.47 -2.31
C LEU A 127 5.13 -13.28 -2.88
N ARG A 128 5.41 -13.11 -4.17
CA ARG A 128 6.53 -13.73 -4.86
C ARG A 128 7.51 -12.67 -5.31
N PHE A 129 8.78 -13.01 -5.19
CA PHE A 129 9.89 -12.16 -5.58
C PHE A 129 10.58 -12.80 -6.77
N PHE A 130 10.67 -12.05 -7.86
CA PHE A 130 11.31 -12.44 -9.11
C PHE A 130 12.65 -11.70 -9.19
N PRO A 131 13.79 -12.41 -9.22
CA PRO A 131 15.09 -11.76 -9.34
C PRO A 131 15.22 -11.10 -10.73
N LEU A 132 15.78 -9.90 -10.75
CA LEU A 132 16.21 -9.23 -11.97
C LEU A 132 17.74 -9.32 -12.10
N ASP A 133 18.25 -9.32 -13.33
CA ASP A 133 19.69 -9.40 -13.63
C ASP A 133 20.52 -8.21 -13.09
N VAL A 134 19.84 -7.22 -12.53
CA VAL A 134 20.41 -6.00 -11.94
C VAL A 134 20.43 -6.04 -10.40
N GLY A 135 20.23 -7.22 -9.80
CA GLY A 135 20.33 -7.41 -8.35
C GLY A 135 19.16 -6.83 -7.54
N ILE A 136 18.01 -6.66 -8.19
CA ILE A 136 16.76 -6.19 -7.59
C ILE A 136 15.77 -7.35 -7.56
N MET A 137 15.02 -7.48 -6.47
CA MET A 137 13.90 -8.41 -6.41
C MET A 137 12.60 -7.67 -6.75
N TYR A 138 11.99 -8.06 -7.87
CA TYR A 138 10.72 -7.55 -8.34
C TYR A 138 9.54 -8.32 -7.74
N ALA A 139 8.53 -7.63 -7.25
CA ALA A 139 7.35 -8.21 -6.62
C ALA A 139 6.07 -7.61 -7.22
N PRO A 140 5.47 -8.23 -8.25
CA PRO A 140 4.17 -7.85 -8.76
C PRO A 140 3.05 -8.31 -7.83
N LEU A 141 2.05 -7.45 -7.68
CA LEU A 141 0.82 -7.75 -6.96
C LEU A 141 -0.35 -6.92 -7.51
N ARG A 142 -1.57 -7.32 -7.17
CA ARG A 142 -2.80 -6.62 -7.54
C ARG A 142 -3.77 -6.61 -6.34
N PRO A 143 -3.42 -5.89 -5.27
CA PRO A 143 -4.21 -5.87 -4.05
C PRO A 143 -5.51 -5.10 -4.24
N ARG A 144 -6.52 -5.47 -3.43
CA ARG A 144 -7.77 -4.72 -3.37
C ARG A 144 -7.56 -3.36 -2.71
N PHE A 145 -6.73 -3.27 -1.69
CA PHE A 145 -6.44 -2.07 -0.92
C PHE A 145 -5.03 -1.53 -1.19
N ALA A 146 -4.74 -0.29 -0.80
CA ALA A 146 -3.42 0.33 -0.94
C ALA A 146 -2.42 -0.23 0.09
N VAL A 147 -2.04 -1.50 -0.06
CA VAL A 147 -1.23 -2.24 0.93
C VAL A 147 0.28 -2.07 0.79
N LEU A 148 0.78 -1.49 -0.32
CA LEU A 148 2.23 -1.32 -0.56
C LEU A 148 2.97 -0.64 0.60
N PRO A 149 2.42 0.41 1.26
CA PRO A 149 3.02 1.02 2.43
C PRO A 149 3.38 0.04 3.55
N PHE A 150 2.54 -0.98 3.76
CA PHE A 150 2.73 -1.96 4.83
C PHE A 150 3.62 -3.12 4.38
N LEU A 151 3.43 -3.60 3.14
CA LEU A 151 4.22 -4.72 2.61
C LEU A 151 5.69 -4.37 2.45
N ALA A 152 6.02 -3.18 1.94
CA ALA A 152 7.42 -2.82 1.77
C ALA A 152 8.13 -2.62 3.13
N THR A 153 7.43 -2.15 4.17
CA THR A 153 7.99 -2.05 5.53
C THR A 153 8.30 -3.43 6.10
N TRP A 154 7.33 -4.35 6.05
CA TRP A 154 7.51 -5.74 6.48
C TRP A 154 8.65 -6.44 5.71
N ALA A 155 8.66 -6.31 4.39
CA ALA A 155 9.64 -6.97 3.55
C ALA A 155 11.04 -6.39 3.75
N ALA A 156 11.15 -5.08 3.97
CA ALA A 156 12.41 -4.45 4.33
C ALA A 156 12.97 -5.08 5.62
N GLU A 157 12.18 -5.18 6.69
CA GLU A 157 12.60 -5.82 7.94
C GLU A 157 13.09 -7.26 7.73
N ARG A 158 12.39 -8.03 6.88
CA ARG A 158 12.71 -9.43 6.61
C ARG A 158 13.91 -9.62 5.67
N PHE A 159 14.11 -8.72 4.71
CA PHE A 159 15.18 -8.77 3.70
C PHE A 159 16.05 -7.52 3.77
N PRO A 160 16.87 -7.37 4.83
CA PRO A 160 17.56 -6.11 5.13
C PRO A 160 18.58 -5.66 4.09
N GLN A 161 19.18 -6.59 3.35
CA GLN A 161 20.26 -6.35 2.39
C GLN A 161 19.81 -6.44 0.92
N THR A 162 18.52 -6.62 0.68
CA THR A 162 17.97 -6.85 -0.66
C THR A 162 17.26 -5.59 -1.16
N PRO A 163 17.63 -5.04 -2.32
CA PRO A 163 16.82 -4.05 -3.00
C PRO A 163 15.50 -4.68 -3.48
N LEU A 164 14.38 -4.09 -3.09
CA LEU A 164 13.04 -4.61 -3.42
C LEU A 164 12.28 -3.57 -4.25
N LEU A 165 11.61 -4.04 -5.30
CA LEU A 165 10.70 -3.26 -6.12
C LEU A 165 9.32 -3.92 -6.13
N PHE A 166 8.35 -3.29 -5.49
CA PHE A 166 6.95 -3.70 -5.49
C PHE A 166 6.20 -2.97 -6.60
N HIS A 167 5.33 -3.67 -7.30
CA HIS A 167 4.47 -3.09 -8.33
C HIS A 167 3.03 -3.54 -8.11
N ASP A 168 2.19 -2.61 -7.65
CA ASP A 168 0.74 -2.76 -7.69
C ASP A 168 0.27 -2.53 -9.13
N ARG A 169 0.04 -3.62 -9.86
CA ARG A 169 -0.39 -3.61 -11.26
C ARG A 169 -1.84 -3.12 -11.43
N GLY A 170 -2.64 -3.16 -10.37
CA GLY A 170 -4.00 -2.63 -10.40
C GLY A 170 -4.02 -1.10 -10.39
N ARG A 171 -3.08 -0.50 -9.66
CA ARG A 171 -2.95 0.97 -9.52
C ARG A 171 -1.86 1.56 -10.41
N ASP A 172 -1.06 0.73 -11.08
CA ASP A 172 0.19 1.13 -11.73
C ASP A 172 1.09 1.95 -10.78
N LEU A 173 1.26 1.42 -9.55
CA LEU A 173 2.06 2.05 -8.51
C LEU A 173 3.30 1.23 -8.21
N PHE A 174 4.45 1.90 -8.17
CA PHE A 174 5.69 1.30 -7.70
C PHE A 174 6.00 1.79 -6.29
N ARG A 175 6.52 0.88 -5.48
CA ARG A 175 7.15 1.19 -4.20
C ARG A 175 8.47 0.44 -4.12
N TRP A 176 9.50 1.08 -3.59
CA TRP A 176 10.81 0.47 -3.50
C TRP A 176 11.46 0.70 -2.14
N THR A 177 12.35 -0.22 -1.80
CA THR A 177 13.22 -0.12 -0.63
C THR A 177 14.63 -0.45 -1.02
N VAL A 178 15.57 0.43 -0.68
CA VAL A 178 16.99 0.27 -0.91
C VAL A 178 17.70 0.16 0.45
N PRO A 179 18.45 -0.91 0.69
CA PRO A 179 19.30 -1.06 1.87
C PRO A 179 20.29 0.10 2.02
N ALA A 180 20.58 0.51 3.26
CA ALA A 180 21.55 1.55 3.59
C ALA A 180 22.89 1.37 2.86
N SER A 181 23.37 0.11 2.84
CA SER A 181 24.60 -0.35 2.22
C SER A 181 24.69 -0.10 0.71
N LYS A 182 23.55 0.14 0.05
CA LYS A 182 23.44 0.34 -1.41
C LYS A 182 23.11 1.78 -1.82
N VAL A 183 22.82 2.69 -0.87
CA VAL A 183 22.51 4.11 -1.16
C VAL A 183 23.78 4.94 -1.30
N GLY A 184 24.83 4.62 -0.53
CA GLY A 184 26.12 5.31 -0.57
C GLY A 184 26.87 5.20 0.77
N PRO A 185 28.20 5.40 0.79
CA PRO A 185 28.98 5.33 2.02
C PRO A 185 28.51 6.39 3.04
N GLY A 186 28.31 5.98 4.29
CA GLY A 186 27.97 6.88 5.40
C GLY A 186 26.48 7.14 5.64
N ILE A 187 25.58 6.65 4.78
CA ILE A 187 24.13 6.79 4.97
C ILE A 187 23.65 5.73 5.97
N LYS A 188 23.15 6.17 7.14
CA LYS A 188 22.46 5.29 8.10
C LYS A 188 20.96 5.25 7.75
N GLY A 189 20.40 4.04 7.67
CA GLY A 189 18.96 3.82 7.38
C GLY A 189 18.66 3.45 5.92
N ARG A 190 17.41 3.11 5.62
CA ARG A 190 16.99 2.72 4.26
C ARG A 190 16.46 3.91 3.49
N ALA A 191 16.78 3.97 2.21
CA ALA A 191 16.01 4.79 1.29
C ALA A 191 14.76 4.01 0.85
N SER A 192 13.59 4.65 0.90
CA SER A 192 12.37 4.10 0.35
C SER A 192 11.60 5.21 -0.36
N GLY A 193 10.81 4.83 -1.35
CA GLY A 193 10.02 5.77 -2.11
C GLY A 193 8.87 5.07 -2.83
N GLU A 194 7.97 5.88 -3.36
CA GLU A 194 6.81 5.40 -4.11
C GLU A 194 6.48 6.35 -5.27
N GLY A 195 5.78 5.81 -6.27
CA GLY A 195 5.20 6.58 -7.36
C GLY A 195 5.20 5.83 -8.69
N ALA A 196 5.12 6.60 -9.78
CA ALA A 196 5.17 6.06 -11.12
C ALA A 196 6.52 5.37 -11.42
N PHE A 197 6.52 4.53 -12.46
CA PHE A 197 7.68 3.78 -12.92
C PHE A 197 8.94 4.66 -13.08
N ASP A 198 8.81 5.85 -13.68
CA ASP A 198 9.94 6.76 -13.90
C ASP A 198 10.63 7.19 -12.60
N LYS A 199 9.89 7.31 -11.49
CA LYS A 199 10.50 7.61 -10.19
C LYS A 199 11.33 6.43 -9.69
N ALA A 200 10.86 5.20 -9.89
CA ALA A 200 11.63 4.01 -9.56
C ALA A 200 12.89 3.89 -10.43
N ARG A 201 12.80 4.20 -11.74
CA ARG A 201 13.94 4.16 -12.67
C ARG A 201 15.03 5.17 -12.33
N ARG A 202 14.68 6.33 -11.76
CA ARG A 202 15.67 7.29 -11.24
C ARG A 202 16.47 6.76 -10.06
N VAL A 203 15.92 5.79 -9.32
CA VAL A 203 16.60 5.15 -8.17
C VAL A 203 17.36 3.90 -8.63
N PHE A 204 16.82 3.20 -9.62
CA PHE A 204 17.39 1.99 -10.18
C PHE A 204 17.62 2.20 -11.68
N GLU A 205 18.76 2.80 -12.03
CA GLU A 205 19.06 3.25 -13.40
C GLU A 205 19.01 2.11 -14.43
N LEU A 206 19.40 0.90 -14.02
CA LEU A 206 19.42 -0.30 -14.87
C LEU A 206 18.10 -1.08 -14.86
N LEU A 207 17.00 -0.53 -14.34
CA LEU A 207 15.71 -1.23 -14.42
C LEU A 207 15.34 -1.52 -15.89
N PRO A 208 14.89 -2.75 -16.20
CA PRO A 208 14.33 -3.04 -17.51
C PRO A 208 13.07 -2.20 -17.73
N SER A 209 12.64 -2.09 -18.98
CA SER A 209 11.42 -1.35 -19.31
C SER A 209 10.21 -1.91 -18.54
N LYS A 210 9.18 -1.08 -18.36
CA LYS A 210 7.96 -1.50 -17.68
C LYS A 210 7.33 -2.73 -18.35
N GLN A 211 7.34 -2.81 -19.68
CA GLN A 211 6.84 -3.97 -20.42
C GLN A 211 7.64 -5.24 -20.11
N GLU A 212 8.97 -5.13 -20.06
CA GLU A 212 9.83 -6.25 -19.72
C GLU A 212 9.62 -6.72 -18.28
N LEU A 213 9.46 -5.79 -17.31
CA LEU A 213 9.12 -6.09 -15.92
C LEU A 213 7.80 -6.84 -15.81
N GLU A 214 6.77 -6.37 -16.50
CA GLU A 214 5.45 -7.00 -16.48
C GLU A 214 5.43 -8.39 -17.12
N ALA A 215 6.37 -8.65 -18.03
CA ALA A 215 6.58 -9.97 -18.60
C ALA A 215 7.36 -10.92 -17.69
N VAL A 216 8.11 -10.42 -16.68
CA VAL A 216 8.95 -11.25 -15.79
C VAL A 216 8.20 -12.43 -15.18
N PRO A 217 6.99 -12.26 -14.62
CA PRO A 217 6.26 -13.38 -14.07
C PRO A 217 6.10 -14.50 -15.10
N ALA A 218 5.86 -14.21 -16.37
CA ALA A 218 5.60 -15.22 -17.39
C ALA A 218 6.87 -15.93 -17.92
N ARG A 219 8.08 -15.45 -17.61
CA ARG A 219 9.32 -15.97 -18.21
C ARG A 219 9.69 -17.40 -17.80
N GLY A 220 9.20 -17.88 -16.66
CA GLY A 220 9.52 -19.23 -16.17
C GLY A 220 11.00 -19.40 -15.84
N ASP A 221 11.54 -18.54 -14.98
CA ASP A 221 12.93 -18.65 -14.53
C ASP A 221 13.15 -19.84 -13.56
N CYS A 222 14.42 -20.19 -13.33
CA CYS A 222 14.79 -21.30 -12.45
C CYS A 222 14.28 -21.13 -11.00
N VAL A 223 14.12 -19.90 -10.51
CA VAL A 223 13.59 -19.65 -9.16
C VAL A 223 12.10 -19.97 -9.11
N GLN A 224 11.34 -19.66 -10.16
CA GLN A 224 9.95 -20.05 -10.30
C GLN A 224 9.79 -21.57 -10.35
N GLU A 225 10.67 -22.27 -11.08
CA GLU A 225 10.69 -23.73 -11.11
C GLU A 225 11.03 -24.33 -9.75
N CYS A 226 12.02 -23.79 -9.04
CA CYS A 226 12.34 -24.22 -7.68
C CYS A 226 11.16 -24.03 -6.72
N TRP A 227 10.46 -22.89 -6.81
CA TRP A 227 9.29 -22.64 -5.98
C TRP A 227 8.15 -23.60 -6.28
N SER A 228 7.86 -23.82 -7.56
CA SER A 228 6.87 -24.80 -8.00
C SER A 228 7.24 -26.21 -7.50
N GLY A 229 8.51 -26.63 -7.70
CA GLY A 229 9.02 -27.92 -7.25
C GLY A 229 8.91 -28.11 -5.73
N TYR A 230 9.26 -27.09 -4.95
CA TYR A 230 9.12 -27.11 -3.49
C TYR A 230 7.66 -27.34 -3.06
N VAL A 231 6.72 -26.59 -3.63
CA VAL A 231 5.29 -26.72 -3.27
C VAL A 231 4.77 -28.10 -3.66
N HIS A 232 5.11 -28.60 -4.85
CA HIS A 232 4.67 -29.92 -5.30
C HIS A 232 5.29 -31.06 -4.48
N ALA A 233 6.56 -30.94 -4.08
CA ALA A 233 7.25 -31.95 -3.29
C ALA A 233 6.78 -32.02 -1.83
N THR A 234 6.34 -30.89 -1.26
CA THR A 234 5.86 -30.81 0.12
C THR A 234 4.34 -31.01 0.26
N ALA A 235 3.59 -30.93 -0.85
CA ALA A 235 2.15 -31.12 -0.86
C ALA A 235 1.76 -32.58 -0.56
N ILE A 236 0.97 -32.76 0.50
CA ILE A 236 0.37 -34.05 0.85
C ILE A 236 -0.90 -34.23 0.01
N LYS A 237 -0.86 -35.14 -0.98
CA LYS A 237 -1.94 -35.33 -1.98
C LYS A 237 -3.29 -35.63 -1.33
N GLU A 238 -3.29 -36.44 -0.28
CA GLU A 238 -4.46 -36.87 0.47
C GLU A 238 -5.13 -35.70 1.23
N ARG A 239 -4.41 -34.61 1.46
CA ARG A 239 -4.92 -33.39 2.13
C ARG A 239 -5.40 -32.32 1.13
N ARG A 240 -5.46 -32.63 -0.17
CA ARG A 240 -5.88 -31.67 -1.19
C ARG A 240 -7.36 -31.35 -1.04
N ASN A 241 -7.66 -30.14 -0.57
CA ASN A 241 -9.01 -29.60 -0.50
C ASN A 241 -9.08 -28.28 -1.28
N SER A 242 -9.57 -28.34 -2.52
CA SER A 242 -9.62 -27.18 -3.42
C SER A 242 -10.56 -26.07 -2.93
N ASN A 243 -11.64 -26.42 -2.23
CA ASN A 243 -12.58 -25.45 -1.65
C ASN A 243 -11.92 -24.69 -0.49
N LEU A 244 -11.25 -25.40 0.41
CA LEU A 244 -10.52 -24.79 1.52
C LEU A 244 -9.31 -23.99 1.03
N GLN A 245 -8.61 -24.47 0.00
CA GLN A 245 -7.54 -23.70 -0.62
C GLN A 245 -8.08 -22.40 -1.24
N ARG A 246 -9.30 -22.40 -1.82
CA ARG A 246 -9.94 -21.18 -2.34
C ARG A 246 -10.36 -20.19 -1.25
N SER A 247 -10.72 -20.66 -0.05
CA SER A 247 -11.04 -19.76 1.07
C SER A 247 -9.79 -19.07 1.63
N PHE A 248 -8.66 -19.78 1.74
CA PHE A 248 -7.40 -19.20 2.21
C PHE A 248 -6.64 -18.42 1.13
N LEU A 249 -6.69 -18.91 -0.11
CA LEU A 249 -6.04 -18.33 -1.28
C LEU A 249 -7.06 -18.08 -2.40
N PRO A 250 -7.86 -16.99 -2.30
CA PRO A 250 -8.81 -16.61 -3.34
C PRO A 250 -8.16 -16.44 -4.71
N LYS A 251 -8.89 -16.74 -5.78
CA LYS A 251 -8.37 -16.70 -7.17
C LYS A 251 -7.79 -15.35 -7.56
N VAL A 252 -8.35 -14.26 -7.05
CA VAL A 252 -7.89 -12.88 -7.32
C VAL A 252 -6.43 -12.65 -6.93
N TYR A 253 -5.87 -13.46 -6.03
CA TYR A 253 -4.48 -13.35 -5.58
C TYR A 253 -3.51 -14.33 -6.25
N ARG A 254 -4.00 -15.19 -7.14
CA ARG A 254 -3.21 -16.29 -7.73
C ARG A 254 -2.40 -15.89 -8.96
N GLU A 255 -2.67 -14.71 -9.54
CA GLU A 255 -2.10 -14.26 -10.82
C GLU A 255 -0.57 -14.36 -10.89
N TYR A 256 0.12 -14.05 -9.80
CA TYR A 256 1.59 -14.03 -9.73
C TYR A 256 2.19 -15.20 -8.96
N LEU A 257 1.42 -16.28 -8.76
CA LEU A 257 1.87 -17.51 -8.11
C LEU A 257 2.30 -18.53 -9.17
N PRO A 258 3.62 -18.71 -9.44
CA PRO A 258 4.08 -19.63 -10.48
C PRO A 258 3.64 -21.08 -10.24
N GLU A 259 3.53 -21.50 -8.97
CA GLU A 259 3.15 -22.86 -8.58
C GLU A 259 1.69 -23.22 -8.90
N LEU A 260 0.83 -22.24 -9.16
CA LEU A 260 -0.59 -22.47 -9.48
C LEU A 260 -0.92 -22.36 -10.96
N ARG A 261 0.08 -22.10 -11.82
CA ARG A 261 -0.13 -21.94 -13.27
C ARG A 261 -0.47 -23.24 -14.01
N PHE A 262 -0.11 -24.37 -13.42
CA PHE A 262 -0.29 -25.70 -14.02
C PHE A 262 -1.51 -26.45 -13.48
N ASP A 263 -2.29 -25.81 -12.60
CA ASP A 263 -3.41 -26.42 -11.88
C ASP A 263 -4.78 -26.11 -12.54
N SER A 264 -4.79 -25.69 -13.81
CA SER A 264 -5.99 -25.41 -14.62
C SER A 264 -6.63 -26.65 -15.24
#